data_AF-A0A4D6T075-F1
#
_entry.id   AF-A0A4D6T075-F1
#
_cell.length_a   1.000
_cell.length_b   1.000
_cell.length_c   1.000
_cell.angle_alpha   90.00
_cell.angle_beta   90.00
_cell.angle_gamma   90.00
#
_symmetry.space_group_name_H-M   'P 1'
#
loop_
_entity.id
_entity.type
_entity.pdbx_description
1 polymer ?
#
loop_
_entity_poly.entity_id
_entity_poly.type
_entity_poly.pdbx_seq_one_letter_code
_entity_poly.pdbx_strand_id
1 'polypeptide(L)'
;MVLSIANYINKRRYSTASVVVKAPTLEAINQVLSLVLPVTLAPEMSHFKLSQMFARLVKNRTIWEYDNGTLVNVKPFYTQSSAVNAVGIPSNTSIIKRYIDTGKLYLNRYTFYSTKQS
;
A
#
# COMPACT_ATOMS: atom_id res chain seq x y z
N MET A 1 -16.65 -4.00 3.42
CA MET A 1 -17.30 -4.63 2.23
C MET A 1 -16.28 -5.14 1.22
N VAL A 2 -15.50 -4.29 0.53
CA VAL A 2 -14.42 -4.76 -0.37
C VAL A 2 -13.40 -5.64 0.37
N LEU A 3 -13.02 -5.23 1.58
CA LEU A 3 -12.10 -5.97 2.44
C LEU A 3 -12.64 -7.36 2.84
N SER A 4 -13.95 -7.53 3.03
CA SER A 4 -14.53 -8.84 3.39
C SER A 4 -14.51 -9.81 2.22
N ILE A 5 -14.74 -9.32 0.99
CA ILE A 5 -14.60 -10.14 -0.23
C ILE A 5 -13.14 -10.52 -0.45
N ALA A 6 -12.22 -9.56 -0.34
CA ALA A 6 -10.79 -9.82 -0.45
C ALA A 6 -10.29 -10.83 0.60
N ASN A 7 -10.75 -10.71 1.85
CA ASN A 7 -10.42 -11.64 2.92
C ASN A 7 -10.98 -13.04 2.67
N TYR A 8 -12.21 -13.17 2.15
CA TYR A 8 -12.79 -14.46 1.78
C TYR A 8 -11.95 -15.16 0.70
N ILE A 9 -11.59 -14.45 -0.37
CA ILE A 9 -10.78 -14.97 -1.49
C ILE A 9 -9.37 -15.34 -1.00
N ASN A 10 -8.69 -14.43 -0.29
CA ASN A 10 -7.30 -14.62 0.11
C ASN A 10 -7.16 -15.70 1.19
N LYS A 11 -8.07 -15.78 2.17
CA LYS A 11 -8.02 -16.84 3.18
C LYS A 11 -8.31 -18.21 2.57
N ARG A 12 -9.27 -18.33 1.65
CA ARG A 12 -9.52 -19.58 0.90
C ARG A 12 -8.31 -20.03 0.08
N ARG A 13 -7.54 -19.09 -0.47
CA ARG A 13 -6.43 -19.38 -1.38
C ARG A 13 -5.08 -19.58 -0.71
N TYR A 14 -4.83 -18.91 0.42
CA TYR A 14 -3.50 -18.82 1.04
C TYR A 14 -3.46 -19.21 2.52
N SER A 15 -4.59 -19.58 3.14
CA SER A 15 -4.61 -20.01 4.54
C SER A 15 -4.74 -21.53 4.67
N THR A 16 -3.98 -22.11 5.59
CA THR A 16 -4.12 -23.49 6.06
C THR A 16 -5.05 -23.61 7.28
N ALA A 17 -5.60 -22.49 7.76
CA ALA A 17 -6.48 -22.48 8.91
C ALA A 17 -7.84 -23.11 8.57
N SER A 18 -8.34 -23.98 9.43
CA SER A 18 -9.65 -24.66 9.31
C SER A 18 -10.86 -23.72 9.47
N VAL A 19 -10.62 -22.43 9.79
CA VAL A 19 -11.67 -21.45 10.01
C VAL A 19 -12.32 -21.06 8.69
N VAL A 20 -13.57 -21.49 8.51
CA VAL A 20 -14.39 -21.18 7.34
C VAL A 20 -14.78 -19.71 7.39
N VAL A 21 -14.21 -18.90 6.50
CA VAL A 21 -14.65 -17.51 6.31
C VAL A 21 -16.02 -17.52 5.65
N LYS A 22 -16.96 -16.75 6.19
CA LYS A 22 -18.30 -16.61 5.62
C LYS A 22 -18.22 -16.04 4.20
N ALA A 23 -18.90 -16.69 3.25
CA ALA A 23 -18.99 -16.21 1.89
C ALA A 23 -19.72 -14.85 1.85
N PRO A 24 -19.28 -13.91 0.99
CA PRO A 24 -19.99 -12.66 0.80
C PRO A 24 -21.38 -12.89 0.19
N THR A 25 -22.35 -12.05 0.56
CA THR A 25 -23.71 -12.10 -0.02
C THR A 25 -23.70 -11.59 -1.46
N LEU A 26 -24.69 -11.99 -2.25
CA LEU A 26 -24.87 -11.49 -3.62
C LEU A 26 -25.00 -9.97 -3.65
N GLU A 27 -25.71 -9.39 -2.68
CA GLU A 27 -25.84 -7.95 -2.52
C GLU A 27 -24.48 -7.26 -2.33
N ALA A 28 -23.61 -7.80 -1.46
CA ALA A 28 -22.27 -7.26 -1.25
C ALA A 28 -21.39 -7.37 -2.51
N ILE A 29 -21.56 -8.43 -3.32
CA ILE A 29 -20.86 -8.57 -4.61
C ILE A 29 -21.35 -7.50 -5.58
N ASN A 30 -22.67 -7.34 -5.74
CA ASN A 30 -23.26 -6.36 -6.64
C ASN A 30 -22.90 -4.92 -6.27
N GLN A 31 -22.84 -4.60 -4.98
CA GLN A 31 -22.39 -3.30 -4.50
C GLN A 31 -20.94 -3.01 -4.91
N VAL A 32 -20.05 -4.02 -4.86
CA VAL A 32 -18.66 -3.85 -5.33
C VAL A 32 -18.59 -3.69 -6.85
N LEU A 33 -19.41 -4.42 -7.61
CA LEU A 33 -19.47 -4.29 -9.07
C LEU A 33 -20.08 -2.96 -9.53
N SER A 34 -20.91 -2.32 -8.70
CA SER A 34 -21.46 -0.99 -8.97
C SER A 34 -20.48 0.16 -8.68
N LEU A 35 -19.33 -0.12 -8.06
CA LEU A 35 -18.34 0.92 -7.78
C LEU A 35 -17.80 1.48 -9.10
N VAL A 36 -17.81 2.81 -9.20
CA VAL A 36 -17.16 3.51 -10.31
C VAL A 36 -15.67 3.21 -10.24
N LEU A 37 -15.14 2.63 -11.30
CA LEU A 37 -13.72 2.39 -11.41
C LEU A 37 -13.00 3.74 -11.48
N PRO A 38 -11.91 3.93 -10.73
CA PRO A 38 -11.14 5.17 -10.78
C PRO A 38 -10.33 5.28 -12.09
N VAL A 39 -10.39 4.27 -12.96
CA VAL A 39 -9.70 4.20 -14.25
C VAL A 39 -10.71 4.00 -15.37
N THR A 40 -10.53 4.71 -16.48
CA THR A 40 -11.29 4.45 -17.70
C THR A 40 -10.85 3.12 -18.29
N LEU A 41 -11.79 2.20 -18.47
CA LEU A 41 -11.54 0.94 -19.16
C LEU A 41 -11.44 1.19 -20.66
N ALA A 42 -10.40 0.64 -21.29
CA ALA A 42 -10.31 0.51 -22.73
C ALA A 42 -10.53 -0.97 -23.11
N PRO A 43 -11.06 -1.27 -24.31
CA PRO A 43 -11.09 -2.64 -24.83
C PRO A 43 -9.70 -3.28 -24.73
N GLU A 44 -9.65 -4.57 -24.38
CA GLU A 44 -8.42 -5.38 -24.33
C GLU A 44 -7.37 -4.94 -23.29
N MET A 45 -7.73 -4.10 -22.31
CA MET A 45 -6.78 -3.71 -21.27
C MET A 45 -6.40 -4.88 -20.35
N SER A 46 -5.11 -5.22 -20.32
CA SER A 46 -4.62 -6.27 -19.42
C SER A 46 -4.78 -5.90 -17.94
N HIS A 47 -5.00 -6.91 -17.10
CA HIS A 47 -5.09 -6.74 -15.64
C HIS A 47 -3.84 -6.04 -15.06
N PHE A 48 -2.67 -6.30 -15.64
CA PHE A 48 -1.43 -5.63 -15.28
C PHE A 48 -1.51 -4.12 -15.52
N LYS A 49 -2.03 -3.70 -16.68
CA LYS A 49 -2.16 -2.29 -17.03
C LYS A 49 -3.16 -1.57 -16.14
N LEU A 50 -4.29 -2.21 -15.84
CA LEU A 50 -5.27 -1.72 -14.88
C LEU A 50 -4.67 -1.53 -13.48
N SER A 51 -3.93 -2.52 -12.99
CA SER A 51 -3.23 -2.46 -11.71
C SER A 51 -2.21 -1.33 -11.67
N GLN A 52 -1.47 -1.11 -12.76
CA GLN A 52 -0.51 -0.02 -12.89
C GLN A 52 -1.20 1.35 -12.87
N MET A 53 -2.31 1.52 -13.58
CA MET A 53 -3.07 2.77 -13.64
C MET A 53 -3.70 3.09 -12.29
N PHE A 54 -4.34 2.11 -11.65
CA PHE A 54 -4.87 2.27 -10.29
C PHE A 54 -3.76 2.66 -9.31
N ALA A 55 -2.62 1.98 -9.35
CA ALA A 55 -1.49 2.27 -8.49
C ALA A 55 -0.89 3.67 -8.72
N ARG A 56 -1.12 4.33 -9.87
CA ARG A 56 -0.72 5.72 -10.12
C ARG A 56 -1.68 6.71 -9.48
N LEU A 57 -2.99 6.45 -9.51
CA LEU A 57 -4.01 7.32 -8.92
C LEU A 57 -3.96 7.36 -7.39
N VAL A 58 -3.63 6.23 -6.77
CA VAL A 58 -3.56 6.13 -5.30
C VAL A 58 -2.24 6.71 -4.74
N LYS A 59 -1.27 7.06 -5.60
CA LYS A 59 0.08 7.48 -5.19
C LYS A 59 0.17 8.97 -4.83
N ASN A 60 -0.43 9.36 -3.71
CA ASN A 60 0.15 10.44 -2.89
C ASN A 60 1.12 9.79 -1.90
N ARG A 61 2.35 9.56 -2.33
CA ARG A 61 3.39 8.98 -1.45
C ARG A 61 4.23 10.09 -0.85
N THR A 62 3.62 10.84 0.06
CA THR A 62 4.39 11.57 1.07
C THR A 62 5.08 10.55 1.95
N ILE A 63 6.38 10.72 2.14
CA ILE A 63 7.20 9.88 3.01
C ILE A 63 7.74 10.81 4.08
N TRP A 64 7.27 10.60 5.31
CA TRP A 64 7.80 11.22 6.50
C TRP A 64 8.84 10.29 7.10
N GLU A 65 9.97 10.86 7.49
CA GLU A 65 11.10 10.11 8.00
C GLU A 65 11.49 10.63 9.38
N TYR A 66 11.75 9.70 10.28
CA TYR A 66 12.20 10.00 11.63
C TYR A 66 13.44 9.18 11.96
N ASP A 67 14.42 9.83 12.58
CA ASP A 67 15.63 9.24 13.13
C ASP A 67 15.46 9.16 14.66
N ASN A 68 15.33 7.96 15.19
CA ASN A 68 15.07 7.70 16.61
C ASN A 68 13.88 8.54 17.15
N GLY A 69 12.81 8.66 16.36
CA GLY A 69 11.62 9.44 16.71
C GLY A 69 11.71 10.94 16.45
N THR A 70 12.86 11.46 16.02
CA THR A 70 13.02 12.88 15.64
C THR A 70 12.82 13.06 14.15
N LEU A 71 11.98 14.01 13.75
CA LEU A 71 11.68 14.26 12.35
C LEU A 71 12.95 14.72 11.59
N VAL A 72 13.32 13.99 10.53
CA VAL A 72 14.54 14.25 9.74
C VAL A 72 14.40 15.51 8.89
N ASN A 73 13.21 15.77 8.36
CA ASN A 73 12.96 16.94 7.51
C ASN A 73 11.58 17.53 7.80
N VAL A 74 11.51 18.87 7.84
CA VAL A 74 10.28 19.64 8.04
C VAL A 74 9.24 19.34 6.95
N LYS A 75 9.70 19.00 5.74
CA LYS A 75 8.85 18.64 4.59
C LYS A 75 8.95 17.14 4.27
N PRO A 76 7.86 16.51 3.80
CA PRO A 76 7.91 15.10 3.40
C PRO A 76 8.68 14.93 2.10
N PHE A 77 9.22 13.74 1.89
CA PHE A 77 9.75 13.32 0.61
C PHE A 77 8.62 12.83 -0.30
N TYR A 78 8.74 13.13 -1.59
CA TYR A 78 7.74 12.71 -2.60
C TYR A 78 8.19 11.50 -3.42
N THR A 79 9.45 11.09 -3.25
CA THR A 79 10.01 9.90 -3.91
C THR A 79 10.74 9.04 -2.91
N GLN A 80 10.73 7.72 -3.15
CA GLN A 80 11.50 6.78 -2.34
C GLN A 80 12.99 7.05 -2.48
N SER A 81 13.46 7.39 -3.68
CA SER A 81 14.87 7.71 -3.91
C SER A 81 15.34 8.91 -3.09
N SER A 82 14.55 10.00 -3.04
CA SER A 82 14.90 11.18 -2.24
C SER A 82 14.93 10.90 -0.74
N ALA A 83 14.00 10.07 -0.24
CA ALA A 83 14.01 9.65 1.15
C ALA A 83 15.22 8.75 1.46
N VAL A 84 15.53 7.76 0.60
CA VAL A 84 16.70 6.88 0.77
C VAL A 84 18.02 7.67 0.79
N ASN A 85 18.14 8.67 -0.10
CA ASN A 85 19.31 9.54 -0.17
C ASN A 85 19.50 10.40 1.09
N ALA A 86 18.42 10.85 1.72
CA ALA A 86 18.51 11.65 2.94
C ALA A 86 19.13 10.88 4.12
N VAL A 87 18.98 9.55 4.10
CA VAL A 87 19.51 8.64 5.12
C VAL A 87 20.90 8.11 4.74
N GLY A 88 21.40 8.42 3.54
CA GLY A 88 22.69 7.92 3.05
C GLY A 88 22.71 6.41 2.76
N ILE A 89 21.58 5.81 2.45
CA ILE A 89 21.47 4.36 2.18
C ILE A 89 21.67 4.10 0.67
N PRO A 90 22.28 2.96 0.27
CA PRO A 90 22.28 2.52 -1.13
C PRO A 90 20.85 2.44 -1.69
N SER A 91 20.68 2.90 -2.93
CA SER A 91 19.41 3.23 -3.60
C SER A 91 18.48 2.06 -3.91
N ASN A 92 18.16 1.23 -2.91
CA ASN A 92 17.10 0.23 -2.99
C ASN A 92 15.77 0.84 -2.54
N THR A 93 15.06 1.44 -3.49
CA THR A 93 13.78 2.14 -3.30
C THR A 93 12.66 1.25 -2.73
N SER A 94 12.77 -0.07 -2.89
CA SER A 94 11.77 -1.03 -2.39
C SER A 94 11.74 -1.13 -0.86
N ILE A 95 12.85 -0.79 -0.20
CA ILE A 95 13.02 -0.83 1.26
C ILE A 95 12.01 0.11 1.93
N ILE A 96 12.00 1.38 1.57
CA ILE A 96 11.12 2.37 2.21
C ILE A 96 9.66 1.94 2.17
N LYS A 97 9.20 1.40 1.04
CA LYS A 97 7.82 0.90 0.94
C LYS A 97 7.53 -0.18 1.98
N ARG A 98 8.42 -1.18 2.07
CA ARG A 98 8.28 -2.29 3.01
C ARG A 98 8.27 -1.81 4.46
N TYR A 99 9.10 -0.83 4.80
CA TYR A 99 9.18 -0.32 6.18
C TYR A 99 8.00 0.60 6.52
N ILE A 100 7.44 1.33 5.56
CA ILE A 100 6.13 2.00 5.73
C ILE A 100 5.03 0.95 5.98
N ASP A 101 4.96 -0.10 5.17
CA ASP A 101 3.90 -1.11 5.25
C ASP A 101 3.98 -1.93 6.56
N THR A 102 5.18 -2.12 7.12
CA THR A 102 5.40 -2.94 8.32
C THR A 102 5.50 -2.15 9.62
N GLY A 103 5.70 -0.82 9.55
CA GLY A 103 5.93 0.04 10.71
C GLY A 103 7.19 -0.30 11.52
N LYS A 104 8.11 -1.09 10.94
CA LYS A 104 9.34 -1.52 11.62
C LYS A 104 10.43 -0.45 11.54
N LEU A 105 11.38 -0.53 12.45
CA LEU A 105 12.62 0.23 12.38
C LEU A 105 13.51 -0.31 11.27
N TYR A 106 13.97 0.58 10.41
CA TYR A 106 15.04 0.31 9.46
C TYR A 106 16.40 0.62 10.11
N LEU A 107 17.35 -0.33 10.01
CA LEU A 107 18.65 -0.26 10.69
C LEU A 107 18.55 0.01 12.21
N ASN A 108 17.44 -0.40 12.84
CA ASN A 108 17.13 -0.11 14.25
C ASN A 108 17.17 1.39 14.60
N ARG A 109 16.97 2.28 13.63
CA ARG A 109 17.16 3.73 13.80
C ARG A 109 16.06 4.55 13.13
N TYR A 110 15.73 4.22 11.88
CA TYR A 110 14.84 5.04 11.05
C TYR A 110 13.43 4.45 10.99
N THR A 111 12.42 5.31 11.06
CA THR A 111 11.03 4.96 10.79
C THR A 111 10.47 5.79 9.65
N PHE A 112 9.64 5.16 8.82
CA PHE A 112 9.02 5.80 7.66
C PHE A 112 7.50 5.72 7.76
N TYR A 113 6.82 6.83 7.48
CA TYR A 113 5.37 6.92 7.52
C TYR A 113 4.80 7.60 6.28
N SER A 114 3.57 7.24 5.90
CA SER A 114 2.82 7.93 4.85
C SER A 114 2.21 9.26 5.32
N THR A 115 2.00 9.40 6.64
CA THR A 115 1.46 10.59 7.31
C THR A 115 2.40 11.08 8.41
N LYS A 116 2.35 12.38 8.70
CA LYS A 116 3.16 12.98 9.76
C LYS A 116 2.68 12.46 11.10
N GLN A 117 3.59 11.89 11.88
CA GLN A 117 3.37 11.53 13.29
C GLN A 117 3.58 12.79 14.15
N SER A 118 2.69 12.97 15.13
CA SER A 118 2.70 14.08 16.09
C SER A 118 3.66 13.81 17.24
#